data_AF-A0A494Z3T9-F1
#
_entry.id   AF-A0A494Z3T9-F1
#
_cell.length_a   1.000
_cell.length_b   1.000
_cell.length_c   1.000
_cell.angle_alpha   90.00
_cell.angle_beta   90.00
_cell.angle_gamma   90.00
#
_symmetry.space_group_name_H-M   'P 1'
#
loop_
_entity.id
_entity.type
_entity.pdbx_description
1 polymer ?
#
loop_
_entity_poly.entity_id
_entity_poly.type
_entity_poly.pdbx_seq_one_letter_code
_entity_poly.pdbx_strand_id
1 'polypeptide(L)'
;MTHDETNKENPYWLTDFFCEKDFSARCVVFFSSNLTSNPNVAKGVLRTLAKWQENGIAIKRDHFVQANKYLNVVGGAMILDVLTIEEVEEMVDGYLRRYYGVDEGNMVKLGITP
;
A
#
# COMPACT_ATOMS: atom_id res chain seq x y z
N MET A 1 -9.56 -10.62 2.72
CA MET A 1 -8.42 -9.81 2.25
C MET A 1 -7.92 -8.84 3.33
N THR A 2 -8.76 -7.95 3.88
CA THR A 2 -8.34 -6.88 4.81
C THR A 2 -8.41 -7.22 6.30
N HIS A 3 -8.86 -8.42 6.67
CA HIS A 3 -8.91 -8.86 8.07
C HIS A 3 -7.50 -9.15 8.62
N ASP A 4 -7.15 -8.53 9.74
CA ASP A 4 -5.89 -8.70 10.46
C ASP A 4 -6.13 -9.36 11.82
N GLU A 5 -5.75 -10.64 11.92
CA GLU A 5 -5.90 -11.46 13.13
C GLU A 5 -4.98 -11.02 14.28
N THR A 6 -3.94 -10.24 13.97
CA THR A 6 -2.97 -9.77 14.97
C THR A 6 -3.49 -8.54 15.73
N ASN A 7 -4.35 -7.73 15.10
CA ASN A 7 -4.98 -6.57 15.71
C ASN A 7 -6.32 -6.94 16.35
N LYS A 8 -6.29 -7.33 17.63
CA LYS A 8 -7.50 -7.77 18.36
C LYS A 8 -8.50 -6.65 18.66
N GLU A 9 -8.05 -5.39 18.68
CA GLU A 9 -8.90 -4.25 18.99
C GLU A 9 -9.71 -3.82 17.76
N ASN A 10 -9.06 -3.74 16.59
CA ASN A 10 -9.73 -3.52 15.32
C ASN A 10 -9.18 -4.45 14.23
N PRO A 11 -9.75 -5.66 14.07
CA PRO A 11 -9.32 -6.60 13.03
C PRO A 11 -9.58 -6.11 11.59
N TYR A 12 -10.37 -5.04 11.39
CA TYR A 12 -10.73 -4.52 10.08
C TYR A 12 -10.11 -3.15 9.77
N TRP A 13 -9.08 -2.74 10.52
CA TRP A 13 -8.43 -1.44 10.36
C TRP A 13 -7.96 -1.13 8.93
N LEU A 14 -7.55 -2.15 8.16
CA LEU A 14 -7.20 -2.00 6.74
C LEU A 14 -8.41 -1.68 5.86
N THR A 15 -9.59 -2.19 6.20
CA THR A 15 -10.86 -1.83 5.53
C THR A 15 -11.16 -0.37 5.80
N ASP A 16 -11.01 0.08 7.05
CA ASP A 16 -11.28 1.46 7.44
C ASP A 16 -10.35 2.43 6.68
N PHE A 17 -9.04 2.14 6.68
CA PHE A 17 -8.04 2.89 5.90
C PHE A 17 -8.34 2.91 4.39
N PHE A 18 -8.84 1.81 3.83
CA PHE A 18 -9.13 1.78 2.41
C PHE A 18 -10.36 2.61 2.06
N CYS A 19 -11.38 2.60 2.93
CA CYS A 19 -12.68 3.24 2.71
C CYS A 19 -12.75 4.72 3.09
N GLU A 20 -11.83 5.25 3.91
CA GLU A 20 -11.92 6.61 4.46
C GLU A 20 -11.99 7.76 3.42
N LYS A 21 -11.42 7.56 2.21
CA LYS A 21 -11.29 8.62 1.20
C LYS A 21 -11.35 8.05 -0.21
N ASP A 22 -12.20 8.65 -1.04
CA ASP A 22 -12.29 8.36 -2.49
C ASP A 22 -12.35 6.85 -2.80
N PHE A 23 -13.19 6.14 -2.03
CA PHE A 23 -13.29 4.68 -2.06
C PHE A 23 -13.51 4.13 -3.47
N SER A 24 -14.42 4.73 -4.24
CA SER A 24 -14.70 4.30 -5.61
C SER A 24 -13.47 4.37 -6.50
N ALA A 25 -12.68 5.46 -6.42
CA ALA A 25 -11.47 5.60 -7.21
C ALA A 25 -10.35 4.65 -6.75
N ARG A 26 -10.18 4.48 -5.44
CA ARG A 26 -9.21 3.54 -4.85
C ARG A 26 -9.54 2.09 -5.22
N CYS A 27 -10.81 1.68 -5.12
CA CYS A 27 -11.31 0.38 -5.54
C CYS A 27 -10.96 0.06 -6.99
N VAL A 28 -11.32 0.95 -7.92
CA VAL A 28 -11.11 0.71 -9.35
C VAL A 28 -9.62 0.49 -9.65
N VAL A 29 -8.73 1.30 -9.06
CA VAL A 29 -7.29 1.15 -9.30
C VAL A 29 -6.76 -0.09 -8.63
N PHE A 30 -7.02 -0.26 -7.34
CA PHE A 30 -6.42 -1.31 -6.54
C PHE A 30 -6.81 -2.68 -7.09
N PHE A 31 -8.10 -2.91 -7.32
CA PHE A 31 -8.62 -4.19 -7.82
C PHE A 31 -8.43 -4.41 -9.33
N SER A 32 -7.95 -3.42 -10.08
CA SER A 32 -7.62 -3.63 -11.51
C SER A 32 -6.37 -4.48 -11.73
N SER A 33 -5.55 -4.68 -10.70
CA SER A 33 -4.43 -5.63 -10.76
C SER A 33 -4.85 -6.98 -10.19
N ASN A 34 -4.69 -8.03 -10.99
CA ASN A 34 -4.91 -9.42 -10.57
C ASN A 34 -4.04 -9.81 -9.36
N LEU A 35 -2.92 -9.13 -9.12
CA LEU A 35 -2.02 -9.43 -8.00
C LEU A 35 -2.65 -9.10 -6.64
N THR A 36 -3.60 -8.17 -6.61
CA THR A 36 -4.35 -7.84 -5.38
C THR A 36 -5.37 -8.92 -5.00
N SER A 37 -5.53 -9.96 -5.82
CA SER A 37 -6.31 -11.15 -5.45
C SER A 37 -5.59 -12.02 -4.41
N ASN A 38 -4.26 -11.89 -4.28
CA ASN A 38 -3.49 -12.52 -3.21
C ASN A 38 -3.63 -11.69 -1.91
N PRO A 39 -4.15 -12.28 -0.81
CA PRO A 39 -4.33 -11.56 0.45
C PRO A 39 -3.04 -11.01 1.06
N ASN A 40 -1.90 -11.69 0.91
CA ASN A 40 -0.63 -11.22 1.45
C ASN A 40 -0.14 -9.99 0.68
N VAL A 41 -0.22 -10.05 -0.65
CA VAL A 41 0.14 -8.92 -1.52
C VAL A 41 -0.76 -7.72 -1.24
N ALA A 42 -2.07 -7.93 -1.17
CA ALA A 42 -3.02 -6.86 -0.90
C ALA A 42 -2.79 -6.22 0.48
N LYS A 43 -2.60 -7.04 1.53
CA LYS A 43 -2.30 -6.56 2.88
C LYS A 43 -0.97 -5.81 2.91
N GLY A 44 0.07 -6.30 2.25
CA GLY A 44 1.37 -5.64 2.20
C GLY A 44 1.28 -4.24 1.63
N VAL A 45 0.61 -4.07 0.48
CA VAL A 45 0.38 -2.73 -0.10
C VAL A 45 -0.41 -1.83 0.84
N LEU A 46 -1.51 -2.32 1.41
CA LEU A 46 -2.37 -1.49 2.27
C LEU A 46 -1.67 -1.11 3.59
N ARG A 47 -0.91 -2.03 4.20
CA ARG A 47 -0.11 -1.77 5.41
C ARG A 47 0.97 -0.72 5.13
N THR A 48 1.67 -0.79 3.99
CA THR A 48 2.65 0.24 3.60
C THR A 48 2.01 1.61 3.46
N LEU A 49 0.90 1.72 2.72
CA LEU A 49 0.23 3.01 2.50
C LEU A 49 -0.39 3.57 3.80
N ALA A 50 -0.93 2.72 4.66
CA ALA A 50 -1.42 3.13 5.97
C ALA A 50 -0.30 3.68 6.86
N LYS A 51 0.86 3.00 6.91
CA LYS A 51 2.06 3.50 7.61
C LYS A 51 2.53 4.85 7.07
N TRP A 52 2.49 5.05 5.75
CA TRP A 52 2.83 6.34 5.15
C TRP A 52 1.85 7.44 5.61
N GLN A 53 0.57 7.11 5.69
CA GLN A 53 -0.46 8.02 6.18
C GLN A 53 -0.27 8.39 7.65
N GLU A 54 0.00 7.41 8.50
CA GLU A 54 0.31 7.61 9.93
C GLU A 54 1.55 8.49 10.11
N ASN A 55 2.52 8.38 9.20
CA ASN A 55 3.72 9.22 9.16
C ASN A 55 3.49 10.61 8.51
N GLY A 56 2.26 10.97 8.17
CA GLY A 56 1.90 12.31 7.69
C GLY A 56 1.84 12.48 6.17
N ILE A 57 2.00 11.42 5.38
CA ILE A 57 1.90 11.48 3.92
C ILE A 57 0.44 11.33 3.49
N ALA A 58 -0.09 12.33 2.78
CA ALA A 58 -1.46 12.27 2.27
C ALA A 58 -1.62 11.22 1.13
N ILE A 59 -2.27 10.10 1.42
CA ILE A 59 -2.46 9.00 0.46
C ILE A 59 -3.51 9.33 -0.59
N LYS A 60 -3.03 9.58 -1.81
CA LYS A 60 -3.80 9.81 -3.04
C LYS A 60 -3.87 8.55 -3.92
N ARG A 61 -4.80 8.55 -4.88
CA ARG A 61 -4.95 7.52 -5.94
C ARG A 61 -3.64 7.13 -6.60
N ASP A 62 -2.74 8.08 -6.85
CA ASP A 62 -1.46 7.81 -7.53
C ASP A 62 -0.60 6.79 -6.77
N HIS A 63 -0.58 6.79 -5.43
CA HIS A 63 0.20 5.80 -4.67
C HIS A 63 -0.26 4.36 -4.96
N PHE A 64 -1.57 4.13 -5.06
CA PHE A 64 -2.12 2.84 -5.47
C PHE A 64 -1.75 2.49 -6.91
N VAL A 65 -1.77 3.47 -7.82
CA VAL A 65 -1.36 3.28 -9.22
C VAL A 65 0.11 2.86 -9.30
N GLN A 66 0.99 3.54 -8.58
CA GLN A 66 2.43 3.26 -8.62
C GLN A 66 2.76 1.92 -7.96
N ALA A 67 2.16 1.59 -6.82
CA ALA A 67 2.30 0.28 -6.20
C ALA A 67 1.88 -0.85 -7.15
N ASN A 68 0.71 -0.72 -7.80
CA ASN A 68 0.23 -1.71 -8.76
C ASN A 68 1.13 -1.82 -10.00
N LYS A 69 1.62 -0.70 -10.54
CA LYS A 69 2.57 -0.71 -11.67
C LYS A 69 3.85 -1.47 -11.31
N TYR A 70 4.41 -1.19 -10.15
CA TYR A 70 5.60 -1.88 -9.66
C TYR A 70 5.37 -3.38 -9.52
N LEU A 71 4.32 -3.78 -8.82
CA LEU A 71 4.01 -5.20 -8.61
C LEU A 71 3.73 -5.92 -9.94
N ASN A 72 3.04 -5.29 -10.89
CA ASN A 72 2.81 -5.90 -12.21
C ASN A 72 4.12 -6.15 -12.98
N VAL A 73 5.11 -5.26 -12.86
CA VAL A 73 6.43 -5.46 -13.48
C VAL A 73 7.20 -6.57 -12.77
N VAL A 74 7.26 -6.50 -11.43
CA VAL A 74 8.00 -7.47 -10.63
C VAL A 74 7.40 -8.86 -10.72
N GLY A 75 6.07 -8.99 -10.78
CA GLY A 75 5.37 -10.25 -11.00
C GLY A 75 5.68 -10.93 -12.33
N GLY A 76 6.24 -10.21 -13.31
CA GLY A 76 6.79 -10.81 -14.53
C GLY A 76 8.16 -11.47 -14.34
N ALA A 77 8.88 -11.14 -13.26
CA ALA A 77 10.22 -11.62 -12.96
C ALA A 77 10.28 -12.57 -11.75
N MET A 78 9.29 -12.55 -10.86
CA MET A 78 9.20 -13.41 -9.69
C MET A 78 7.77 -13.85 -9.39
N ILE A 79 7.64 -14.97 -8.67
CA ILE A 79 6.35 -15.47 -8.20
C ILE A 79 5.97 -14.69 -6.94
N LEU A 80 5.03 -13.76 -7.06
CA LEU A 80 4.60 -12.93 -5.91
C LEU A 80 3.80 -13.72 -4.87
N ASP A 81 3.21 -14.85 -5.25
CA ASP A 81 2.33 -15.63 -4.38
C ASP A 81 3.02 -16.30 -3.19
N VAL A 82 4.35 -16.44 -3.24
CA VAL A 82 5.14 -17.01 -2.14
C VAL A 82 5.58 -15.97 -1.11
N LEU A 83 5.34 -14.68 -1.39
CA LEU A 83 5.78 -13.61 -0.50
C LEU A 83 4.89 -13.50 0.74
N THR A 84 5.55 -13.24 1.85
CA THR A 84 4.95 -12.80 3.11
C THR A 84 4.44 -11.37 2.99
N ILE A 85 3.60 -10.95 3.94
CA ILE A 85 3.09 -9.57 3.97
C ILE A 85 4.25 -8.59 4.15
N GLU A 86 5.19 -8.92 5.02
CA GLU A 86 6.36 -8.11 5.37
C GLU A 86 7.31 -7.93 4.18
N GLU A 87 7.55 -8.97 3.39
CA GLU A 87 8.37 -8.87 2.16
C GLU A 87 7.70 -7.95 1.13
N VAL A 88 6.38 -8.04 0.97
CA VAL A 88 5.64 -7.13 0.08
C VAL A 88 5.71 -5.69 0.61
N GLU A 89 5.60 -5.48 1.92
CA GLU A 89 5.75 -4.15 2.51
C GLU A 89 7.10 -3.53 2.19
N GLU A 90 8.19 -4.27 2.42
CA GLU A 90 9.55 -3.81 2.16
C GLU A 90 9.76 -3.46 0.69
N MET A 91 9.30 -4.33 -0.21
CA MET A 91 9.40 -4.13 -1.65
C MET A 91 8.63 -2.89 -2.12
N VAL A 92 7.39 -2.73 -1.67
CA VAL A 92 6.51 -1.61 -2.05
C VAL A 92 7.01 -0.31 -1.43
N ASP A 93 7.38 -0.31 -0.15
CA ASP A 93 7.93 0.85 0.54
C ASP A 93 9.22 1.33 -0.15
N GLY A 94 10.17 0.43 -0.39
CA GLY A 94 11.42 0.74 -1.06
C GLY A 94 11.22 1.32 -2.46
N TYR A 95 10.27 0.78 -3.24
CA TYR A 95 9.93 1.35 -4.55
C TYR A 95 9.31 2.75 -4.44
N LEU A 96 8.27 2.91 -3.61
CA LEU A 96 7.56 4.19 -3.50
C LEU A 96 8.47 5.29 -2.96
N ARG A 97 9.34 4.99 -1.99
CA ARG A 97 10.36 5.94 -1.49
C ARG A 97 11.25 6.45 -2.60
N ARG A 98 11.78 5.55 -3.43
CA ARG A 98 12.61 5.91 -4.58
C ARG A 98 11.84 6.72 -5.61
N TYR A 99 10.59 6.34 -5.89
CA TYR A 99 9.74 7.01 -6.87
C TYR A 99 9.37 8.45 -6.44
N TYR A 100 9.05 8.66 -5.17
CA TYR A 100 8.64 9.97 -4.63
C TYR A 100 9.78 10.78 -3.99
N GLY A 101 10.98 10.22 -3.88
CA GLY A 101 12.12 10.87 -3.22
C GLY A 101 11.95 11.04 -1.70
N VAL A 102 11.38 10.03 -1.03
CA VAL A 102 11.08 10.07 0.42
C VAL A 102 12.12 9.27 1.21
N ASP A 103 13.05 9.96 1.87
CA ASP A 103 13.97 9.37 2.85
C ASP A 103 13.37 9.34 4.27
N GLU A 104 13.87 8.47 5.16
CA GLU A 104 13.42 8.36 6.57
C GLU A 104 13.37 9.71 7.31
N GLY A 105 14.28 10.64 6.98
CA GLY A 105 14.32 11.98 7.55
C GLY A 105 13.28 12.98 7.01
N ASN A 106 12.60 12.66 5.90
CA ASN A 106 11.64 13.55 5.22
C ASN A 106 10.18 13.16 5.45
N MET A 107 9.89 12.02 6.08
CA MET A 107 8.52 11.55 6.32
C MET A 107 7.70 12.58 7.14
N VAL A 108 8.35 13.30 8.06
CA VAL A 108 7.72 14.32 8.91
C VAL A 108 7.39 15.64 8.17
N LYS A 109 7.93 15.87 6.96
CA LYS A 109 7.89 17.19 6.29
C LYS A 109 6.94 17.33 5.10
N LEU A 110 6.29 16.25 4.63
CA LEU A 110 5.41 16.30 3.45
C LEU A 110 3.93 16.61 3.78
N GLY A 111 3.69 17.45 4.78
CA GLY A 111 2.43 18.16 4.99
C GLY A 111 2.28 19.38 4.08
N ILE A 112 2.57 19.27 2.78
CA ILE A 112 2.46 20.41 1.87
C ILE A 112 1.09 20.41 1.18
N THR A 113 0.18 21.22 1.72
CA THR A 113 -0.82 21.99 0.94
C THR A 113 -0.81 23.42 1.48
N PRO A 114 -0.99 24.43 0.61
CA PRO A 114 -2.32 24.97 0.41
C PRO A 114 -2.98 24.50 -0.88
#